data_AF-A0A1V5L6F7-F1
#
_entry.id   AF-A0A1V5L6F7-F1
#
_cell.length_a   1.000
_cell.length_b   1.000
_cell.length_c   1.000
_cell.angle_alpha   90.00
_cell.angle_beta   90.00
_cell.angle_gamma   90.00
#
_symmetry.space_group_name_H-M   'P 1'
#
loop_
_entity.id
_entity.type
_entity.pdbx_description
1 polymer ?
#
loop_
_entity_poly.entity_id
_entity_poly.type
_entity_poly.pdbx_seq_one_letter_code
_entity_poly.pdbx_strand_id
1 'polypeptide(L)'
;MVDEIDDDKVIYFSSIARILGSAILTFAIYFNLISKEEAFEYSIIDEIWQNEISGSDEDDLKRREIIKQEYLKLVDELMSDDE
;
A
#
# COMPACT_ATOMS: atom_id res chain seq x y z
N MET A 1 4.97 -17.78 -7.15
CA MET A 1 4.75 -16.32 -7.07
C MET A 1 4.61 -15.88 -5.62
N VAL A 2 3.75 -16.50 -4.80
CA VAL A 2 3.85 -16.35 -3.32
C VAL A 2 5.05 -17.14 -2.78
N ASP A 3 5.39 -18.29 -3.37
CA ASP A 3 6.49 -19.16 -2.92
C ASP A 3 7.91 -18.57 -3.08
N GLU A 4 8.02 -17.35 -3.61
CA GLU A 4 9.28 -16.61 -3.75
C GLU A 4 9.48 -15.60 -2.60
N ILE A 5 8.46 -15.42 -1.76
CA ILE A 5 8.50 -14.52 -0.61
C ILE A 5 8.92 -15.36 0.59
N ASP A 6 9.95 -14.91 1.30
CA ASP A 6 10.40 -15.53 2.55
C ASP A 6 9.27 -15.57 3.59
N ASP A 7 9.26 -16.60 4.43
CA ASP A 7 8.20 -16.84 5.42
C ASP A 7 7.99 -15.63 6.34
N ASP A 8 9.08 -14.94 6.71
CA ASP A 8 9.06 -13.73 7.52
C ASP A 8 8.46 -12.52 6.77
N LYS A 9 8.68 -12.46 5.45
CA LYS A 9 8.17 -11.39 4.57
C LYS A 9 6.69 -11.55 4.23
N VAL A 10 6.12 -12.74 4.38
CA VAL A 10 4.68 -13.00 4.16
C VAL A 10 3.80 -12.15 5.10
N ILE A 11 4.26 -11.86 6.32
CA ILE A 11 3.50 -11.04 7.29
C ILE A 11 3.35 -9.61 6.77
N TYR A 12 4.44 -9.01 6.29
CA TYR A 12 4.42 -7.67 5.70
C TYR A 12 3.60 -7.65 4.43
N PHE A 13 3.79 -8.63 3.54
CA PHE A 13 3.02 -8.76 2.31
C PHE A 13 1.51 -8.81 2.58
N SER A 14 1.08 -9.68 3.50
CA SER A 14 -0.34 -9.82 3.84
C SER A 14 -0.93 -8.54 4.46
N SER A 15 -0.15 -7.83 5.27
CA SER A 15 -0.55 -6.56 5.88
C SER A 15 -0.72 -5.47 4.83
N ILE A 16 0.23 -5.34 3.90
CA ILE A 16 0.17 -4.38 2.79
C ILE A 16 -1.02 -4.70 1.88
N ALA A 17 -1.22 -5.95 1.51
CA ALA A 17 -2.34 -6.38 0.68
C ALA A 17 -3.70 -6.05 1.33
N ARG A 18 -3.79 -6.13 2.66
CA ARG A 18 -4.99 -5.75 3.40
C ARG A 18 -5.22 -4.25 3.39
N ILE A 19 -4.17 -3.44 3.53
CA ILE A 19 -4.30 -1.97 3.47
C ILE A 19 -4.72 -1.50 2.08
N LEU A 20 -4.04 -2.00 1.03
CA LEU A 20 -4.34 -1.64 -0.36
C LEU A 20 -5.65 -2.26 -0.87
N GLY A 21 -6.19 -3.26 -0.17
CA GLY A 21 -7.30 -4.08 -0.67
C GLY A 21 -6.96 -4.89 -1.92
N SER A 22 -5.68 -5.06 -2.25
CA SER A 22 -5.21 -5.66 -3.49
C SER A 22 -3.86 -6.36 -3.35
N ALA A 23 -3.86 -7.69 -3.46
CA ALA A 23 -2.63 -8.47 -3.53
C ALA A 23 -1.83 -8.21 -4.82
N ILE A 24 -2.51 -7.85 -5.91
CA ILE A 24 -1.85 -7.55 -7.20
C ILE A 24 -0.99 -6.28 -7.07
N LEU A 25 -1.51 -5.23 -6.43
CA LEU A 25 -0.71 -4.02 -6.16
C LEU A 25 0.48 -4.33 -5.26
N THR A 26 0.30 -5.21 -4.27
CA THR A 26 1.38 -5.64 -3.38
C THR A 26 2.49 -6.37 -4.15
N PHE A 27 2.13 -7.29 -5.05
CA PHE A 27 3.11 -7.92 -5.94
C PHE A 27 3.79 -6.93 -6.88
N ALA A 28 3.05 -5.95 -7.41
CA ALA A 28 3.63 -4.94 -8.29
C ALA A 28 4.70 -4.10 -7.59
N ILE A 29 4.52 -3.80 -6.29
CA ILE A 29 5.56 -3.17 -5.46
C ILE A 29 6.74 -4.13 -5.27
N TYR A 30 6.48 -5.38 -4.86
CA TYR A 30 7.52 -6.37 -4.55
C TYR A 30 8.44 -6.65 -5.75
N PHE A 31 7.88 -6.73 -6.95
CA PHE A 31 8.64 -6.88 -8.20
C PHE A 31 9.13 -5.55 -8.81
N ASN A 32 9.01 -4.44 -8.08
CA ASN A 32 9.44 -3.10 -8.48
C ASN A 32 8.86 -2.65 -9.84
N LEU A 33 7.60 -3.01 -10.11
CA LEU A 33 6.86 -2.62 -11.31
C LEU A 33 6.21 -1.23 -11.17
N ILE A 34 5.90 -0.83 -9.94
CA ILE A 34 5.34 0.48 -9.57
C ILE A 34 5.98 0.96 -8.27
N SER A 35 5.98 2.26 -8.03
CA SER A 35 6.43 2.82 -6.76
C SER A 35 5.43 2.54 -5.64
N LYS A 36 5.91 2.60 -4.39
CA LYS A 36 5.05 2.46 -3.21
C LYS A 36 4.02 3.58 -3.12
N GLU A 37 4.36 4.79 -3.55
CA GLU A 37 3.43 5.92 -3.62
C GLU A 37 2.34 5.69 -4.68
N GLU A 38 2.73 5.23 -5.89
CA GLU A 38 1.79 4.93 -6.97
C GLU A 38 0.79 3.84 -6.57
N ALA A 39 1.27 2.77 -5.94
CA ALA A 39 0.40 1.69 -5.49
C ALA A 39 -0.65 2.15 -4.46
N PHE A 40 -0.27 3.05 -3.55
CA PHE A 40 -1.20 3.62 -2.58
C PHE A 40 -2.25 4.47 -3.30
N GLU A 41 -1.84 5.37 -4.19
CA GLU A 41 -2.75 6.20 -5.00
C GLU A 41 -3.74 5.36 -5.83
N TYR A 42 -3.25 4.27 -6.46
CA TYR A 42 -4.10 3.35 -7.21
C TYR A 42 -5.13 2.64 -6.33
N SER A 43 -4.78 2.32 -5.08
CA SER A 43 -5.71 1.67 -4.15
C SER A 43 -6.88 2.56 -3.73
N ILE A 44 -6.74 3.88 -3.85
CA ILE A 44 -7.74 4.88 -3.41
C ILE A 44 -8.30 5.71 -4.57
N ILE A 45 -8.15 5.24 -5.82
CA ILE A 45 -8.49 6.03 -7.01
C ILE A 45 -9.95 6.48 -7.04
N ASP A 46 -10.88 5.62 -6.59
CA ASP A 46 -12.30 5.94 -6.49
C ASP A 46 -12.55 7.08 -5.48
N GLU A 47 -11.81 7.09 -4.37
CA GLU A 47 -11.93 8.09 -3.30
C GLU A 47 -11.33 9.44 -3.74
N ILE A 48 -10.21 9.42 -4.49
CA ILE A 48 -9.63 10.61 -5.11
C ILE A 48 -10.66 11.26 -6.04
N TRP A 49 -11.27 10.46 -6.92
CA TRP A 49 -12.29 10.95 -7.85
C TRP A 49 -13.52 11.51 -7.13
N GLN A 50 -13.99 10.86 -6.06
CA GLN A 50 -15.10 11.36 -5.25
C GLN A 50 -14.79 12.70 -4.59
N ASN A 51 -13.59 12.86 -4.04
CA ASN A 51 -13.13 14.10 -3.41
C ASN A 51 -13.03 15.26 -4.41
N GLU A 52 -12.58 14.99 -5.64
CA GLU A 52 -12.53 16.02 -6.70
C GLU A 52 -13.93 16.55 -7.06
N ILE A 53 -14.94 15.69 -7.03
CA ILE A 53 -16.32 16.06 -7.39
C ILE A 53 -17.07 16.70 -6.22
N SER A 54 -16.94 16.13 -5.03
CA SER A 54 -17.79 16.46 -3.87
C SER A 54 -17.11 17.36 -2.84
N GLY A 55 -15.81 17.61 -3.00
CA GLY A 55 -14.96 18.20 -1.98
C GLY A 55 -14.47 17.15 -0.97
N SER A 56 -13.35 17.43 -0.32
CA SER A 56 -12.72 16.52 0.65
C SER A 56 -13.24 16.76 2.07
N ASP A 57 -13.43 15.68 2.82
CA ASP A 57 -13.60 15.71 4.27
C ASP A 57 -12.21 15.73 4.96
N GLU A 58 -11.98 16.70 5.84
CA GLU A 58 -10.70 16.82 6.57
C GLU A 58 -10.39 15.61 7.47
N ASP A 59 -11.40 14.98 8.04
CA ASP A 59 -11.19 13.84 8.93
C ASP A 59 -10.80 12.59 8.14
N ASP A 60 -11.39 12.41 6.96
CA ASP A 60 -11.00 11.34 6.03
C ASP A 60 -9.58 11.54 5.50
N LEU A 61 -9.19 12.78 5.17
CA LEU A 61 -7.82 13.10 4.75
C LEU A 61 -6.79 12.76 5.85
N LYS A 62 -7.07 13.14 7.10
CA LYS A 62 -6.18 12.83 8.24
C LYS A 62 -6.06 11.32 8.46
N ARG A 63 -7.19 10.61 8.43
CA ARG A 63 -7.21 9.15 8.58
C ARG A 63 -6.43 8.48 7.47
N ARG A 64 -6.58 8.95 6.24
CA ARG A 64 -5.87 8.41 5.07
C ARG A 64 -4.37 8.64 5.17
N GLU A 65 -3.93 9.80 5.64
CA GLU A 65 -2.51 10.07 5.85
C GLU A 65 -1.92 9.13 6.90
N ILE A 66 -2.63 8.84 8.00
CA ILE A 66 -2.18 7.86 8.99
C ILE A 66 -2.02 6.47 8.36
N ILE A 67 -3.01 6.02 7.59
CA ILE A 67 -2.96 4.72 6.89
C ILE A 67 -1.79 4.69 5.89
N LYS A 68 -1.56 5.80 5.17
CA LYS A 68 -0.43 5.94 4.24
C LYS A 68 0.91 5.77 4.96
N GLN A 69 1.10 6.41 6.11
CA GLN A 69 2.34 6.29 6.88
C GLN A 69 2.57 4.87 7.41
N GLU A 70 1.51 4.19 7.88
CA GLU A 70 1.58 2.78 8.29
C GLU A 70 1.97 1.88 7.10
N TYR A 71 1.32 2.08 5.96
CA TYR A 71 1.63 1.37 4.73
C TYR A 71 3.08 1.57 4.27
N LEU A 72 3.56 2.82 4.22
CA LEU A 72 4.93 3.12 3.78
C LEU A 72 5.96 2.42 4.65
N LYS A 73 5.74 2.40 5.96
CA LYS A 73 6.60 1.67 6.90
C LYS A 73 6.61 0.17 6.60
N LEU A 74 5.46 -0.44 6.39
CA LEU A 74 5.38 -1.88 6.08
C LEU A 74 6.07 -2.22 4.76
N VAL A 75 5.97 -1.37 3.75
CA VAL A 75 6.67 -1.57 2.48
C VAL A 75 8.18 -1.47 2.67
N ASP A 76 8.66 -0.51 3.47
CA ASP A 76 10.09 -0.39 3.75
C ASP A 76 10.65 -1.64 4.47
N GLU A 77 9.89 -2.24 5.39
CA GLU A 77 10.24 -3.51 6.05
C GLU A 77 10.16 -4.73 5.11
N LEU A 78 9.22 -4.74 4.17
CA LEU A 78 9.13 -5.81 3.16
C LEU A 78 10.36 -5.79 2.22
N MET A 79 10.77 -4.57 1.84
CA MET A 79 11.82 -4.33 0.85
C MET A 79 13.22 -4.23 1.44
N SER A 80 13.38 -4.18 2.77
CA SER A 80 14.69 -4.29 3.40
C SER A 80 15.27 -5.68 3.16
N ASP A 81 16.53 -5.74 2.77
CA ASP A 81 17.31 -6.98 2.78
C ASP A 81 17.71 -7.26 4.24
N ASP A 82 17.54 -8.50 4.69
CA ASP A 82 18.00 -8.93 6.01
C ASP A 82 19.54 -8.84 6.06
N GLU A 83 20.08 -7.86 6.81
CA GLU A 83 21.49 -7.84 7.23
C GLU A 83 21.74 -8.79 8.41
#